data_AF-A0A9Q1MA74-F1
#
_entry.id   AF-A0A9Q1MA74-F1
#
_cell.length_a   1.000
_cell.length_b   1.000
_cell.length_c   1.000
_cell.angle_alpha   90.00
_cell.angle_beta   90.00
_cell.angle_gamma   90.00
#
_symmetry.space_group_name_H-M   'P 1'
#
loop_
_entity.id
_entity.type
_entity.pdbx_description
1 polymer ?
#
loop_
_entity_poly.entity_id
_entity_poly.type
_entity_poly.pdbx_seq_one_letter_code
_entity_poly.pdbx_strand_id
1 'polypeptide(L)'
;MKFCLLCLQHGPAECFLDTVEACALDVWPHLNEHFPFIYCVESLIYHKNYTKWETCFEKLNLKAKLVTDCVASGRGKELELRYAAKTNALQPPHKFVPWVVVDGQPLYHDYRDFISYIWKAYKGTAPIPGCSSSINVIKMGSKLAASA
;
A
#
# COMPACT_ATOMS: atom_id res chain seq x y z
N MET A 1 -2.98 0.60 1.79
CA MET A 1 -3.91 0.40 0.68
C MET A 1 -5.04 1.40 0.74
N LYS A 2 -5.39 1.92 -0.43
CA LYS A 2 -6.69 2.53 -0.76
C LYS A 2 -7.72 1.41 -0.79
N PHE A 3 -8.89 1.54 -0.15
CA PHE A 3 -9.98 0.59 -0.40
C PHE A 3 -11.34 1.31 -0.40
N CYS A 4 -12.12 0.98 -1.42
CA CYS A 4 -13.55 1.25 -1.67
C CYS A 4 -14.08 2.71 -1.64
N LEU A 5 -13.38 3.71 -1.11
CA LEU A 5 -13.86 5.11 -1.13
C LEU A 5 -13.54 5.87 -2.43
N LEU A 6 -12.77 5.27 -3.35
CA LEU A 6 -12.04 6.01 -4.38
C LEU A 6 -12.41 5.67 -5.83
N CYS A 7 -13.31 4.70 -6.08
CA CYS A 7 -13.81 4.43 -7.44
C CYS A 7 -14.40 5.71 -8.11
N LEU A 8 -14.81 6.70 -7.31
CA LEU A 8 -15.29 8.01 -7.76
C LEU A 8 -14.16 9.01 -8.14
N GLN A 9 -12.95 8.85 -7.61
CA GLN A 9 -11.83 9.78 -7.84
C GLN A 9 -10.95 9.37 -9.03
N HIS A 10 -10.75 8.07 -9.25
CA HIS A 10 -9.84 7.56 -10.29
C HIS A 10 -10.45 6.51 -11.23
N GLY A 11 -11.78 6.31 -11.17
CA GLY A 11 -12.54 5.53 -12.13
C GLY A 11 -12.51 4.01 -11.90
N PRO A 12 -13.05 3.23 -12.86
CA PRO A 12 -13.29 1.79 -12.66
C PRO A 12 -12.00 0.95 -12.61
N ALA A 13 -10.90 1.42 -13.22
CA ALA A 13 -9.63 0.71 -13.20
C ALA A 13 -9.02 0.65 -11.80
N GLU A 14 -9.04 1.76 -11.05
CA GLU A 14 -8.59 1.77 -9.65
C GLU A 14 -9.47 0.84 -8.81
N CYS A 15 -10.79 0.93 -8.95
CA CYS A 15 -11.75 0.07 -8.25
C CYS A 15 -11.48 -1.43 -8.44
N PHE A 16 -11.13 -1.81 -9.67
CA PHE A 16 -10.77 -3.18 -10.01
C PHE A 16 -9.44 -3.60 -9.37
N LEU A 17 -8.41 -2.74 -9.42
CA LEU A 17 -7.10 -3.06 -8.86
C LEU A 17 -7.10 -3.05 -7.33
N ASP A 18 -7.88 -2.20 -6.68
CA ASP A 18 -8.18 -2.28 -5.25
C ASP A 18 -8.75 -3.67 -4.91
N THR A 19 -9.70 -4.17 -5.70
CA THR A 19 -10.26 -5.53 -5.51
C THR A 19 -9.20 -6.63 -5.67
N VAL A 20 -8.30 -6.48 -6.66
CA VAL A 20 -7.18 -7.41 -6.87
C VAL A 20 -6.23 -7.42 -5.67
N GLU A 21 -5.86 -6.25 -5.15
CA GLU A 21 -5.00 -6.12 -3.97
C GLU A 21 -5.67 -6.64 -2.69
N ALA A 22 -6.97 -6.37 -2.52
CA ALA A 22 -7.79 -6.93 -1.44
C ALA A 22 -7.77 -8.46 -1.46
N CYS A 23 -7.94 -9.05 -2.64
CA CYS A 23 -7.86 -10.49 -2.83
C CYS A 23 -6.46 -11.04 -2.55
N ALA A 24 -5.40 -10.36 -2.99
CA ALA A 24 -4.01 -10.76 -2.69
C ALA A 24 -3.76 -10.86 -1.18
N LEU A 25 -4.30 -9.92 -0.38
CA LEU A 25 -4.18 -9.95 1.08
C LEU A 25 -4.95 -11.10 1.74
N ASP A 26 -6.11 -11.45 1.18
CA ASP A 26 -6.96 -12.53 1.72
C ASP A 26 -6.36 -13.91 1.43
N VAL A 27 -5.83 -14.13 0.21
CA VAL A 27 -5.28 -15.43 -0.20
C VAL A 27 -3.83 -15.65 0.24
N TRP A 28 -3.07 -14.58 0.44
CA TRP A 28 -1.69 -14.62 0.92
C TRP A 28 -1.56 -13.86 2.24
N PRO A 29 -1.88 -14.49 3.39
CA PRO A 29 -1.89 -13.81 4.69
C PRO A 29 -0.49 -13.38 5.15
N HIS A 30 0.57 -13.95 4.58
CA HIS A 30 1.95 -13.61 4.92
C HIS A 30 2.45 -12.40 4.13
N LEU A 31 3.05 -11.44 4.84
CA LEU A 31 3.59 -10.20 4.28
C LEU A 31 4.51 -10.41 3.08
N ASN A 32 5.34 -11.47 3.12
CA ASN A 32 6.34 -11.76 2.11
C ASN A 32 5.75 -12.12 0.74
N GLU A 33 4.46 -12.46 0.67
CA GLU A 33 3.79 -12.83 -0.56
C GLU A 33 2.93 -11.68 -1.09
N HIS A 34 2.00 -11.15 -0.28
CA HIS A 34 1.11 -10.08 -0.76
C HIS A 34 1.81 -8.74 -0.94
N PHE A 35 2.79 -8.39 -0.10
CA PHE A 35 3.37 -7.05 -0.13
C PHE A 35 4.21 -6.79 -1.39
N PRO A 36 5.09 -7.72 -1.85
CA PRO A 36 5.77 -7.56 -3.13
C PRO A 36 4.80 -7.51 -4.32
N PHE A 37 3.71 -8.26 -4.28
CA PHE A 37 2.69 -8.24 -5.33
C PHE A 37 2.01 -6.87 -5.41
N ILE A 38 1.49 -6.36 -4.29
CA ILE A 38 0.87 -5.03 -4.21
C ILE A 38 1.86 -3.95 -4.68
N TYR A 39 3.12 -4.01 -4.23
CA TYR A 39 4.16 -3.09 -4.67
C TYR A 39 4.37 -3.12 -6.20
N CYS A 40 4.38 -4.31 -6.80
CA CYS A 40 4.51 -4.46 -8.24
C CYS A 40 3.32 -3.84 -9.00
N VAL A 41 2.08 -4.06 -8.52
CA VAL A 41 0.87 -3.49 -9.11
C VAL A 41 0.88 -1.96 -8.98
N GLU A 42 1.16 -1.42 -7.79
CA GLU A 42 1.26 0.02 -7.53
C GLU A 42 2.35 0.70 -8.37
N SER A 43 3.49 0.03 -8.59
CA SER A 43 4.55 0.51 -9.49
C SER A 43 4.06 0.64 -10.94
N LEU A 44 3.27 -0.32 -11.43
CA LEU A 44 2.66 -0.25 -12.76
C LEU A 44 1.62 0.86 -12.85
N ILE A 45 0.82 1.09 -11.79
CA ILE A 45 -0.13 2.21 -11.70
C ILE A 45 0.64 3.54 -11.80
N TYR A 46 1.69 3.70 -10.99
CA TYR A 46 2.54 4.91 -10.99
C TYR A 46 3.15 5.20 -12.37
N HIS A 47 3.52 4.17 -13.12
CA HIS A 47 4.07 4.28 -14.47
C HIS A 47 3.01 4.22 -15.58
N LYS A 48 1.71 4.34 -15.25
CA LYS A 48 0.57 4.32 -16.19
C LYS A 48 0.50 3.05 -17.07
N ASN A 49 1.05 1.95 -16.58
CA ASN A 49 1.06 0.62 -17.20
C ASN A 49 0.16 -0.37 -16.46
N TYR A 50 -0.88 0.12 -15.79
CA TYR A 50 -1.75 -0.66 -14.89
C TYR A 50 -2.44 -1.86 -15.57
N THR A 51 -2.61 -1.84 -16.89
CA THR A 51 -3.16 -2.98 -17.66
C THR A 51 -2.26 -4.21 -17.62
N LYS A 52 -0.98 -4.07 -17.24
CA LYS A 52 0.00 -5.17 -17.15
C LYS A 52 0.11 -5.77 -15.75
N TRP A 53 -0.83 -5.50 -14.85
CA TRP A 53 -0.78 -5.94 -13.45
C TRP A 53 -0.58 -7.46 -13.31
N GLU A 54 -1.14 -8.28 -14.20
CA GLU A 54 -0.99 -9.74 -14.18
C GLU A 54 0.47 -10.20 -14.35
N THR A 55 1.32 -9.39 -15.00
CA THR A 55 2.76 -9.69 -15.12
C THR A 55 3.46 -9.77 -13.77
N CYS A 56 2.87 -9.22 -12.70
CA CYS A 56 3.39 -9.34 -11.35
C CYS A 56 3.34 -10.78 -10.81
N PHE A 57 2.41 -11.62 -11.28
CA PHE A 57 2.38 -13.04 -10.89
C PHE A 57 3.63 -13.77 -11.37
N GLU A 58 3.98 -13.62 -12.65
CA GLU A 58 5.15 -14.26 -13.26
C GLU A 58 6.45 -13.74 -12.65
N LYS A 59 6.59 -12.41 -12.53
CA LYS A 59 7.78 -11.75 -11.95
C LYS A 59 8.10 -12.22 -10.54
N LEU A 60 7.07 -12.54 -9.76
CA LEU A 60 7.19 -12.91 -8.35
C LEU A 60 7.02 -14.42 -8.12
N ASN A 61 6.82 -15.21 -9.18
CA ASN A 61 6.54 -16.64 -9.11
C ASN A 61 5.33 -16.97 -8.19
N LEU A 62 4.25 -16.21 -8.32
CA LEU A 62 3.02 -16.33 -7.51
C LEU A 62 1.90 -17.04 -8.28
N LYS A 63 1.04 -17.75 -7.55
CA LYS A 63 -0.09 -18.51 -8.13
C LYS A 63 -1.25 -17.57 -8.47
N ALA A 64 -1.32 -17.12 -9.72
CA ALA A 64 -2.36 -16.22 -10.24
C ALA A 64 -3.79 -16.68 -9.90
N LYS A 65 -4.05 -17.99 -10.04
CA LYS A 65 -5.37 -18.60 -9.83
C LYS A 65 -6.00 -18.24 -8.48
N LEU A 66 -5.20 -18.12 -7.41
CA LEU A 66 -5.71 -17.81 -6.07
C LEU A 66 -6.37 -16.42 -6.04
N VAL A 67 -5.70 -15.41 -6.61
CA VAL A 67 -6.21 -14.04 -6.66
C VAL A 67 -7.34 -13.93 -7.67
N THR A 68 -7.21 -14.51 -8.86
CA THR A 68 -8.23 -14.41 -9.90
C THR A 68 -9.53 -15.11 -9.51
N ASP A 69 -9.46 -16.26 -8.81
CA ASP A 69 -10.65 -16.94 -8.28
C ASP A 69 -11.35 -16.09 -7.21
N CYS A 70 -10.60 -15.39 -6.34
CA CYS A 70 -11.17 -14.47 -5.36
C CYS A 70 -11.88 -13.28 -6.02
N VAL A 71 -11.29 -12.72 -7.07
CA VAL A 71 -11.91 -11.64 -7.86
C VAL A 71 -13.19 -12.12 -8.54
N ALA A 72 -13.20 -13.34 -9.08
CA ALA A 72 -14.34 -13.91 -9.80
C ALA A 72 -15.48 -14.44 -8.90
N SER A 73 -15.19 -14.83 -7.65
CA SER A 73 -16.14 -15.53 -6.75
C SER A 73 -17.05 -14.61 -5.93
N GLY A 74 -16.95 -13.28 -6.09
CA GLY A 74 -17.66 -12.30 -5.25
C GLY A 74 -16.97 -12.01 -3.91
N ARG A 75 -16.00 -12.83 -3.50
CA ARG A 75 -15.17 -12.63 -2.30
C ARG A 75 -14.47 -11.27 -2.32
N GLY A 76 -13.93 -10.85 -3.46
CA GLY A 76 -13.33 -9.53 -3.63
C GLY A 76 -14.29 -8.38 -3.22
N LYS A 77 -15.57 -8.49 -3.56
CA LYS A 77 -16.57 -7.47 -3.20
C LYS A 77 -16.85 -7.43 -1.70
N GLU A 78 -16.89 -8.58 -1.04
CA GLU A 78 -17.05 -8.66 0.42
C GLU A 78 -15.86 -8.01 1.14
N LEU A 79 -14.65 -8.26 0.65
CA LEU A 79 -13.42 -7.68 1.18
C LEU A 79 -13.41 -6.16 1.04
N GLU A 80 -13.77 -5.64 -0.13
CA GLU A 80 -13.91 -4.20 -0.36
C GLU A 80 -14.88 -3.56 0.63
N LEU A 81 -16.08 -4.13 0.81
CA LEU A 81 -17.06 -3.61 1.77
C LEU A 81 -16.53 -3.63 3.21
N ARG A 82 -15.80 -4.69 3.59
CA ARG A 82 -15.18 -4.80 4.91
C ARG A 82 -14.10 -3.72 5.11
N TYR A 83 -13.25 -3.48 4.12
CA TYR A 83 -12.22 -2.44 4.21
C TYR A 83 -12.82 -1.02 4.14
N ALA A 84 -13.91 -0.83 3.40
CA ALA A 84 -14.69 0.41 3.41
C ALA A 84 -15.20 0.73 4.83
N ALA A 85 -15.81 -0.27 5.48
CA ALA A 85 -16.30 -0.12 6.86
C ALA A 85 -15.17 0.22 7.84
N LYS A 86 -14.00 -0.44 7.73
CA LYS A 86 -12.82 -0.11 8.55
C LYS A 86 -12.33 1.31 8.31
N THR A 87 -12.29 1.75 7.06
CA THR A 87 -11.83 3.10 6.68
C THR A 87 -12.81 4.18 7.16
N ASN A 88 -14.12 3.94 7.06
CA ASN A 88 -15.16 4.82 7.57
C ASN A 88 -15.17 4.91 9.11
N ALA A 89 -14.73 3.85 9.79
CA ALA A 89 -14.65 3.80 11.25
C ALA A 89 -13.38 4.47 11.82
N LEU A 90 -12.47 4.97 10.98
CA LEU A 90 -11.26 5.67 11.45
C LEU A 90 -11.62 6.86 12.35
N GLN A 91 -10.90 6.99 13.46
CA GLN A 91 -11.01 8.10 14.39
C GLN A 91 -9.63 8.75 14.58
N PRO A 92 -9.45 10.02 14.17
CA PRO A 92 -10.39 10.85 13.41
C PRO A 92 -10.60 10.32 11.98
N PRO A 93 -11.71 10.69 11.30
CA PRO A 93 -11.89 10.39 9.90
C PRO A 93 -10.70 10.89 9.06
N HIS A 94 -10.25 10.06 8.11
CA HIS A 94 -9.17 10.42 7.20
C HIS A 94 -9.57 11.61 6.33
N LYS A 95 -8.62 12.52 6.09
CA LYS A 95 -8.85 13.76 5.30
C LYS A 95 -8.32 13.68 3.87
N PHE A 96 -7.42 12.73 3.62
CA PHE A 96 -6.77 12.49 2.34
C PHE A 96 -6.11 11.11 2.36
N VAL A 97 -5.62 10.69 1.20
CA VAL A 97 -4.80 9.49 1.04
C VAL A 97 -3.40 9.87 0.53
N PRO A 98 -2.33 9.20 0.97
CA PRO A 98 -2.31 8.12 1.96
C PRO A 98 -2.63 8.60 3.38
N TRP A 99 -3.32 7.77 4.16
CA TRP A 99 -3.61 8.00 5.58
C TRP A 99 -2.78 7.04 6.43
N VAL A 100 -1.75 7.55 7.08
CA VAL A 100 -0.80 6.74 7.87
C VAL A 100 -1.03 7.00 9.36
N VAL A 101 -1.14 5.91 10.12
CA VAL A 101 -1.33 5.93 11.58
C VAL A 101 -0.24 5.08 12.23
N VAL A 102 0.45 5.65 13.22
CA VAL A 102 1.47 4.96 14.03
C VAL A 102 1.05 5.03 15.49
N ASP A 103 0.88 3.88 16.15
CA ASP A 103 0.42 3.77 17.55
C ASP A 103 -0.83 4.63 17.87
N GLY A 104 -1.81 4.61 16.96
CA GLY A 104 -3.04 5.40 17.09
C GLY A 104 -2.91 6.88 16.70
N GLN A 105 -1.70 7.37 16.42
CA GLN A 105 -1.46 8.75 15.99
C GLN A 105 -1.51 8.88 14.45
N PRO A 106 -2.46 9.63 13.87
CA PRO A 106 -2.42 9.98 12.45
C PRO A 106 -1.29 10.97 12.18
N LEU A 107 -0.51 10.72 11.13
CA LEU A 107 0.68 11.53 10.80
C LEU A 107 0.39 12.74 9.90
N TYR A 108 -0.81 12.83 9.32
CA TYR A 108 -1.18 13.89 8.37
C TYR A 108 -0.10 14.07 7.27
N HIS A 109 0.44 15.28 7.11
CA HIS A 109 1.42 15.61 6.07
C HIS A 109 2.82 15.07 6.38
N ASP A 110 3.07 14.65 7.62
CA ASP A 110 4.34 14.06 8.06
C ASP A 110 4.43 12.56 7.75
N TYR A 111 3.47 12.02 6.98
CA TYR A 111 3.40 10.58 6.66
C TYR A 111 4.69 10.01 6.04
N ARG A 112 5.52 10.85 5.42
CA ARG A 112 6.83 10.44 4.86
C ARG A 112 7.89 10.18 5.91
N ASP A 113 7.78 10.80 7.08
CA ASP A 113 8.69 10.63 8.22
C ASP A 113 8.24 9.52 9.17
N PHE A 114 7.41 8.58 8.70
CA PHE A 114 6.80 7.53 9.52
C PHE A 114 7.84 6.70 10.32
N ILE A 115 9.07 6.55 9.82
CA ILE A 115 10.17 5.87 10.54
C ILE A 115 10.48 6.55 11.86
N SER A 116 10.54 7.89 11.89
CA SER A 116 10.79 8.65 13.11
C SER A 116 9.66 8.50 14.13
N TYR A 117 8.42 8.35 13.67
CA TYR A 117 7.27 8.07 14.54
C TYR A 117 7.27 6.63 15.07
N ILE A 118 7.65 5.65 14.24
CA ILE A 118 7.84 4.25 14.68
C ILE A 118 8.87 4.20 15.79
N TRP A 119 10.00 4.90 15.62
CA TRP A 119 11.03 4.99 16.65
C TRP A 119 10.49 5.56 17.97
N LYS A 120 9.77 6.68 17.92
CA LYS A 120 9.18 7.31 19.12
C LYS A 120 8.14 6.41 19.82
N ALA A 121 7.41 5.61 19.05
CA ALA A 121 6.39 4.71 19.58
C ALA A 121 6.97 3.38 20.11
N TYR A 122 8.20 3.01 19.74
CA TYR A 122 8.80 1.75 20.13
C TYR A 122 9.15 1.72 21.62
N LYS A 123 8.60 0.73 22.32
CA LYS A 123 8.80 0.51 23.78
C LYS A 123 9.69 -0.70 24.09
N GLY A 124 10.21 -1.37 23.06
CA GLY A 124 11.07 -2.55 23.25
C GLY A 124 12.50 -2.18 23.61
N THR A 125 13.25 -3.16 24.09
CA THR A 125 14.66 -2.99 24.51
C THR A 125 15.65 -3.38 23.42
N ALA A 126 15.21 -4.11 22.39
CA ALA A 126 16.06 -4.51 21.29
C ALA A 126 16.23 -3.35 20.29
N PRO A 127 17.46 -3.07 19.81
CA PRO A 127 17.66 -2.07 18.78
C PRO A 127 16.94 -2.48 17.49
N ILE A 128 16.20 -1.54 16.89
CA ILE A 128 15.59 -1.73 15.58
C ILE A 128 16.65 -1.43 14.51
N PRO A 129 17.04 -2.40 13.65
CA PRO A 129 17.92 -2.14 12.52
C PRO A 129 17.35 -1.02 11.63
N GLY A 130 18.12 0.03 11.39
CA GLY A 130 17.70 1.21 10.60
C GLY A 130 17.14 2.38 11.42
N CYS A 131 16.87 2.21 12.72
CA CYS A 131 16.64 3.31 13.64
C CYS A 131 17.96 3.72 14.31
N SER A 132 18.76 4.54 13.64
CA SER A 132 19.88 5.26 14.27
C SER A 132 19.59 6.77 14.22
N SER A 133 20.04 7.50 15.24
CA SER A 133 19.74 8.92 15.52
C SER A 133 20.21 9.94 14.46
N SER A 134 20.50 9.49 13.24
CA SER A 134 21.07 10.30 12.17
C SER A 134 20.51 9.87 10.80
N ILE A 135 19.19 9.93 10.62
CA ILE A 135 18.61 9.96 9.28
C ILE A 135 18.85 11.39 8.75
N ASN A 136 20.04 11.63 8.20
CA ASN A 136 20.20 12.72 7.25
C ASN A 136 19.20 12.43 6.15
N VAL A 137 18.16 13.26 6.09
CA VAL A 137 17.23 13.38 4.96
C VAL A 137 18.07 13.29 3.70
N ILE A 138 18.05 12.13 3.03
CA ILE A 138 18.68 11.99 1.73
C ILE A 138 18.02 13.09 0.91
N LYS A 139 18.81 14.11 0.55
CA LYS A 139 18.44 15.17 -0.38
C LYS A 139 17.97 14.48 -1.65
N MET A 140 16.66 14.22 -1.75
CA MET A 140 16.01 13.88 -3.00
C MET A 140 15.76 15.18 -3.72
N GLY A 141 16.88 15.79 -4.13
CA GLY A 141 16.96 17.09 -4.76
C GLY A 141 18.38 17.29 -5.25
N SER A 142 18.50 17.43 -6.57
CA SER A 142 19.72 17.67 -7.38
C SER A 142 20.57 16.46 -7.77
N LYS A 143 20.27 15.91 -8.94
CA LYS A 143 21.23 15.75 -10.05
C LYS A 143 20.45 15.56 -11.37
N LEU A 144 19.87 16.66 -11.87
CA LEU A 144 19.86 16.89 -13.32
C LEU A 144 21.30 17.26 -13.66
N ALA A 145 22.10 16.27 -14.03
CA ALA A 145 23.37 16.52 -14.71
C ALA A 145 23.03 16.61 -16.20
N ALA A 146 23.20 17.81 -16.75
CA ALA A 146 23.23 18.05 -18.17
C ALA A 146 24.30 17.15 -18.83
N SER A 147 23.92 16.44 -19.87
CA SER A 147 24.86 15.90 -20.86
C SER A 147 24.85 16.86 -22.06
N ALA A 148 26.04 17.40 -22.32
CA ALA A 148 26.40 18.05 -23.57
C ALA A 148 26.30 17.08 -24.77
#